data_AF-Q4H2U2-F1
#
_entry.id   AF-Q4H2U2-F1
#
_cell.length_a   1.000
_cell.length_b   1.000
_cell.length_c   1.000
_cell.angle_alpha   90.00
_cell.angle_beta   90.00
_cell.angle_gamma   90.00
#
_symmetry.space_group_name_H-M   'P 1'
#
loop_
_entity.id
_entity.type
_entity.pdbx_description
1 polymer ?
#
loop_
_entity_poly.entity_id
_entity_poly.type
_entity_poly.pdbx_seq_one_letter_code
_entity_poly.pdbx_strand_id
1 'polypeptide(L)'
;MASFKIRSLLFLLLLITVQECRSSKCKQVTTPMCSDIIRYPVLMPNMFGHRSQDEANHVIQQYKPLISVACSPFLKPFLCSAYFSPCTSGQPGEKRKLPCRSLCKNASAGCLTLMRSFGFEWPKDLRCDRFPEQSPTSRCIPPESFGL
;
A
#
# COMPACT_ATOMS: atom_id res chain seq x y z
N MET A 1 6.29 9.32 -59.48
CA MET A 1 5.36 8.80 -58.45
C MET A 1 6.08 7.76 -57.59
N ALA A 2 6.76 8.19 -56.52
CA ALA A 2 7.38 7.29 -55.53
C ALA A 2 7.57 7.99 -54.16
N SER A 3 6.64 8.89 -53.80
CA SER A 3 6.71 9.70 -52.57
C SER A 3 5.44 9.59 -51.72
N PHE A 4 4.80 8.42 -51.73
CA PHE A 4 3.60 8.14 -50.92
C PHE A 4 3.74 6.91 -50.01
N LYS A 5 4.73 6.03 -50.25
CA LYS A 5 4.95 4.84 -49.40
C LYS A 5 5.82 5.10 -48.16
N ILE A 6 6.73 6.08 -48.19
CA ILE A 6 7.65 6.39 -47.08
C ILE A 6 6.94 7.16 -45.95
N ARG A 7 6.01 8.07 -46.30
CA ARG A 7 5.18 8.80 -45.33
C ARG A 7 4.26 7.89 -44.51
N SER A 8 3.77 6.81 -45.13
CA SER A 8 2.92 5.82 -44.48
C SER A 8 3.68 4.96 -43.46
N LEU A 9 4.95 4.64 -43.71
CA LEU A 9 5.80 3.85 -42.81
C LEU A 9 6.26 4.64 -41.58
N LEU A 10 6.59 5.93 -41.75
CA LEU A 10 6.93 6.82 -40.63
C LEU A 10 5.74 7.08 -39.71
N PHE A 11 4.52 7.17 -40.25
CA PHE A 11 3.29 7.29 -39.45
C PHE A 11 2.95 6.00 -38.69
N LEU A 12 3.21 4.83 -39.29
CA LEU A 12 3.10 3.55 -38.59
C LEU A 12 4.11 3.42 -37.43
N LEU A 13 5.35 3.85 -37.64
CA LEU A 13 6.39 3.83 -36.60
C LEU A 13 6.08 4.76 -35.42
N LEU A 14 5.42 5.91 -35.66
CA LEU A 14 5.00 6.83 -34.59
C LEU A 14 3.84 6.27 -33.75
N LEU A 15 2.96 5.44 -34.34
CA LEU A 15 1.92 4.72 -33.60
C LEU A 15 2.49 3.56 -32.78
N ILE A 16 3.61 2.96 -33.21
CA ILE A 16 4.27 1.87 -32.49
C ILE A 16 5.01 2.39 -31.24
N THR A 17 5.35 3.69 -31.16
CA THR A 17 6.07 4.26 -29.98
C THR A 17 5.18 4.75 -28.83
N VAL A 18 3.84 4.67 -28.93
CA VAL A 18 2.94 5.16 -27.86
C VAL A 18 1.93 4.10 -27.40
N GLN A 19 2.21 2.82 -27.66
CA GLN A 19 1.44 1.72 -27.07
C GLN A 19 2.21 1.09 -25.91
N GLU A 20 2.52 1.90 -24.90
CA GLU A 20 3.00 1.40 -23.61
C GLU A 20 2.07 1.86 -22.48
N CYS A 21 0.76 1.77 -22.71
CA CYS A 21 -0.20 1.98 -21.64
C CYS A 21 -0.42 0.68 -20.86
N ARG A 22 0.41 0.52 -19.82
CA ARG A 22 0.16 -0.21 -18.58
C ARG A 22 -0.23 -1.69 -18.72
N SER A 23 0.78 -2.56 -18.83
CA SER A 23 0.68 -3.82 -18.08
C SER A 23 0.44 -3.46 -16.61
N SER A 24 -0.60 -4.02 -16.00
CA SER A 24 -1.00 -3.67 -14.64
C SER A 24 0.18 -3.88 -13.68
N LYS A 25 0.75 -2.79 -13.16
CA LYS A 25 1.81 -2.80 -12.13
C LYS A 25 1.35 -3.43 -10.80
N CYS A 26 0.10 -3.85 -10.71
CA CYS A 26 -0.44 -4.51 -9.54
C CYS A 26 0.22 -5.90 -9.41
N LYS A 27 0.84 -6.16 -8.26
CA LYS A 27 1.45 -7.47 -7.97
C LYS A 27 0.84 -8.04 -6.71
N GLN A 28 0.70 -9.35 -6.63
CA GLN A 28 0.32 -10.00 -5.37
C GLN A 28 1.38 -9.75 -4.30
N VAL A 29 0.97 -9.67 -3.03
CA VAL A 29 1.91 -9.54 -1.92
C VAL A 29 2.63 -10.86 -1.73
N THR A 30 3.95 -10.85 -1.91
CA THR A 30 4.82 -12.03 -1.72
C THR A 30 5.61 -11.94 -0.42
N THR A 31 5.53 -10.82 0.28
CA THR A 31 6.20 -10.59 1.56
C THR A 31 5.66 -11.54 2.64
N PRO A 32 6.50 -12.40 3.25
CA PRO A 32 6.05 -13.41 4.23
C PRO A 32 5.31 -12.83 5.43
N MET A 33 5.62 -11.58 5.79
CA MET A 33 5.01 -10.90 6.93
C MET A 33 3.55 -10.50 6.69
N CYS A 34 3.10 -10.42 5.44
CA CYS A 34 1.78 -9.89 5.08
C CYS A 34 1.01 -10.75 4.06
N SER A 35 1.66 -11.71 3.41
CA SER A 35 1.06 -12.57 2.39
C SER A 35 -0.07 -13.45 2.93
N ASP A 36 -0.10 -13.71 4.24
CA ASP A 36 -1.17 -14.47 4.89
C ASP A 36 -2.44 -13.66 5.17
N ILE A 37 -2.36 -12.32 5.11
CA ILE A 37 -3.49 -11.42 5.43
C ILE A 37 -3.94 -10.63 4.20
N ILE A 38 -3.00 -10.20 3.35
CA ILE A 38 -3.30 -9.37 2.19
C ILE A 38 -3.63 -10.26 0.98
N ARG A 39 -4.92 -10.33 0.64
CA ARG A 39 -5.46 -11.17 -0.45
C ARG A 39 -5.70 -10.41 -1.77
N TYR A 40 -5.35 -9.13 -1.82
CA TYR A 40 -5.56 -8.28 -3.00
C TYR A 40 -4.21 -7.89 -3.63
N PRO A 41 -4.18 -7.64 -4.94
CA PRO A 41 -2.97 -7.16 -5.59
C PRO A 41 -2.70 -5.70 -5.19
N VAL A 42 -1.42 -5.34 -5.12
CA VAL A 42 -0.95 -4.05 -4.61
C VAL A 42 -0.08 -3.33 -5.61
N LEU A 43 -0.03 -2.00 -5.51
CA LEU A 43 0.73 -1.13 -6.39
C LEU A 43 1.89 -0.47 -5.64
N MET A 44 3.09 -0.55 -6.22
CA MET A 44 4.24 0.25 -5.78
C MET A 44 4.40 1.50 -6.67
N PRO A 45 4.90 2.64 -6.14
CA PRO A 45 5.32 2.84 -4.76
C PRO A 45 4.16 3.03 -3.76
N ASN A 46 4.38 2.59 -2.52
CA ASN A 46 3.42 2.78 -1.43
C ASN A 46 3.41 4.24 -0.92
N MET A 47 2.55 4.56 0.06
CA MET A 47 2.41 5.93 0.57
C MET A 47 3.64 6.48 1.30
N PHE A 48 4.61 5.62 1.62
CA PHE A 48 5.86 5.96 2.28
C PHE A 48 7.03 6.11 1.29
N GLY A 49 6.79 5.92 -0.01
CA GLY A 49 7.79 6.09 -1.05
C GLY A 49 8.62 4.84 -1.38
N HIS A 50 8.42 3.72 -0.69
CA HIS A 50 9.07 2.45 -1.02
C HIS A 50 8.67 2.02 -2.43
N ARG A 51 9.66 1.65 -3.26
CA ARG A 51 9.47 1.35 -4.69
C ARG A 51 9.30 -0.14 -4.97
N SER A 52 9.62 -0.99 -4.01
CA SER A 52 9.51 -2.44 -4.09
C SER A 52 8.85 -3.02 -2.84
N GLN A 53 8.29 -4.23 -2.95
CA GLN A 53 7.75 -4.93 -1.78
C GLN A 53 8.87 -5.29 -0.80
N ASP A 54 10.09 -5.56 -1.28
CA ASP A 54 11.24 -5.90 -0.44
C ASP A 54 11.69 -4.71 0.43
N GLU A 55 11.72 -3.50 -0.13
CA GLU A 55 11.97 -2.27 0.65
C GLU A 55 10.92 -2.08 1.75
N ALA A 56 9.64 -2.24 1.41
CA ALA A 56 8.56 -2.15 2.39
C ALA A 56 8.66 -3.25 3.46
N ASN A 57 8.95 -4.48 3.06
CA ASN A 57 9.13 -5.64 3.94
C ASN A 57 10.27 -5.43 4.93
N HIS A 58 11.40 -4.84 4.50
CA HIS A 58 12.51 -4.54 5.37
C HIS A 58 12.10 -3.66 6.56
N VAL A 59 11.21 -2.68 6.33
CA VAL A 59 10.67 -1.83 7.39
C VAL A 59 9.68 -2.58 8.28
N ILE A 60 8.73 -3.33 7.69
CA ILE A 60 7.70 -4.05 8.47
C ILE A 60 8.34 -5.10 9.38
N GLN A 61 9.42 -5.76 8.94
CA GLN A 61 10.15 -6.75 9.75
C GLN A 61 10.67 -6.21 11.08
N GLN A 62 10.93 -4.91 11.18
CA GLN A 62 11.34 -4.28 12.45
C GLN A 62 10.25 -4.34 13.53
N TYR A 63 8.98 -4.51 13.12
CA TYR A 63 7.83 -4.65 14.04
C TYR A 63 7.56 -6.11 14.44
N LYS A 64 8.35 -7.09 13.94
CA LYS A 64 8.15 -8.51 14.25
C LYS A 64 8.07 -8.78 15.76
N PRO A 65 8.91 -8.20 16.65
CA PRO A 65 8.76 -8.40 18.09
C PRO A 65 7.41 -7.97 18.65
N LEU A 66 6.89 -6.80 18.21
CA LEU A 66 5.58 -6.28 18.63
C LEU A 66 4.41 -7.12 18.11
N ILE A 67 4.56 -7.71 16.92
CA ILE A 67 3.57 -8.64 16.37
C ILE A 67 3.59 -9.97 17.13
N SER A 68 4.77 -10.50 17.44
CA SER A 68 4.92 -11.77 18.16
C SER A 68 4.43 -11.70 19.60
N VAL A 69 4.62 -10.57 20.29
CA VAL A 69 4.06 -10.35 21.65
C VAL A 69 2.55 -10.05 21.62
N ALA A 70 1.98 -9.83 20.42
CA ALA A 70 0.55 -9.61 20.21
C ALA A 70 -0.04 -8.47 21.06
N CYS A 71 0.69 -7.36 21.22
CA CYS A 71 0.22 -6.19 21.97
C CYS A 71 -1.10 -5.58 21.44
N SER A 72 -1.41 -5.79 20.17
CA SER A 72 -2.73 -5.50 19.58
C SER A 72 -3.00 -6.46 18.42
N PRO A 73 -4.20 -7.07 18.33
CA PRO A 73 -4.56 -7.90 17.17
C PRO A 73 -4.62 -7.09 15.87
N PHE A 74 -4.76 -5.76 15.98
CA PHE A 74 -4.85 -4.84 14.85
C PHE A 74 -3.49 -4.38 14.32
N LEU A 75 -2.38 -4.65 15.01
CA LEU A 75 -1.06 -4.16 14.61
C LEU A 75 -0.63 -4.70 13.24
N LYS A 76 -0.66 -6.03 13.06
CA LYS A 76 -0.28 -6.67 11.80
C LYS A 76 -1.20 -6.25 10.64
N PRO A 77 -2.55 -6.27 10.78
CA PRO A 77 -3.47 -5.72 9.78
C PRO A 77 -3.19 -4.26 9.41
N PHE A 78 -2.95 -3.40 10.39
CA PHE A 78 -2.65 -1.98 10.18
C PHE A 78 -1.35 -1.80 9.37
N LEU A 79 -0.26 -2.42 9.81
CA LEU A 79 1.04 -2.33 9.12
C LEU A 79 0.91 -2.87 7.68
N CYS A 80 0.36 -4.07 7.50
CA CYS A 80 0.26 -4.66 6.18
C CYS A 80 -0.59 -3.82 5.21
N SER A 81 -1.73 -3.29 5.65
CA SER A 81 -2.58 -2.46 4.78
C SER A 81 -2.04 -1.04 4.53
N ALA A 82 -1.24 -0.48 5.45
CA ALA A 82 -0.56 0.80 5.24
C ALA A 82 0.57 0.68 4.21
N TYR A 83 1.38 -0.37 4.30
CA TYR A 83 2.54 -0.57 3.41
C TYR A 83 2.17 -1.23 2.07
N PHE A 84 1.10 -2.02 2.04
CA PHE A 84 0.63 -2.76 0.87
C PHE A 84 -0.83 -2.44 0.59
N SER A 85 -1.12 -1.20 0.19
CA SER A 85 -2.49 -0.77 -0.13
C SER A 85 -3.00 -1.40 -1.43
N PRO A 86 -4.33 -1.65 -1.56
CA PRO A 86 -4.92 -2.22 -2.76
C PRO A 86 -4.59 -1.43 -4.03
N CYS A 87 -4.36 -2.16 -5.11
CA CYS A 87 -4.31 -1.58 -6.44
C CYS A 87 -5.73 -1.14 -6.83
N THR A 88 -5.98 0.17 -6.88
CA THR A 88 -7.22 0.70 -7.48
C THR A 88 -7.03 0.80 -8.99
N SER A 89 -8.11 0.64 -9.75
CA SER A 89 -8.08 0.41 -11.21
C SER A 89 -7.70 1.67 -11.99
N GLY A 90 -6.46 2.14 -11.85
CA GLY A 90 -5.72 2.96 -12.80
C GLY A 90 -6.30 4.31 -13.20
N GLN A 91 -7.45 4.73 -12.68
CA GLN A 91 -8.08 6.00 -13.06
C GLN A 91 -7.17 7.15 -12.60
N PRO A 92 -6.74 8.06 -13.49
CA PRO A 92 -5.99 9.24 -13.11
C PRO A 92 -6.78 10.02 -12.05
N GLY A 93 -6.20 10.20 -10.85
CA GLY A 93 -6.85 10.88 -9.72
C GLY A 93 -7.48 9.96 -8.66
N GLU A 94 -7.53 8.64 -8.87
CA GLU A 94 -8.02 7.72 -7.84
C GLU A 94 -7.01 7.60 -6.70
N LYS A 95 -7.42 7.99 -5.49
CA LYS A 95 -6.57 7.97 -4.29
C LYS A 95 -6.35 6.53 -3.84
N ARG A 96 -5.10 6.18 -3.50
CA ARG A 96 -4.74 4.89 -2.87
C ARG A 96 -5.67 4.63 -1.68
N LYS A 97 -6.25 3.42 -1.61
CA LYS A 97 -7.12 3.04 -0.49
C LYS A 97 -6.28 2.74 0.75
N LEU A 98 -6.20 3.71 1.68
CA LEU A 98 -5.45 3.60 2.93
C LEU A 98 -6.25 2.91 4.04
N PRO A 99 -5.61 2.38 5.10
CA PRO A 99 -6.32 1.95 6.29
C PRO A 99 -7.03 3.11 6.97
N CYS A 100 -8.16 2.82 7.61
CA CYS A 100 -8.90 3.81 8.38
C CYS A 100 -8.14 4.23 9.63
N ARG A 101 -8.35 5.48 10.06
CA ARG A 101 -7.83 6.02 11.32
C ARG A 101 -8.15 5.15 12.54
N SER A 102 -9.33 4.53 12.58
CA SER A 102 -9.74 3.60 13.63
C SER A 102 -8.81 2.38 13.72
N LEU A 103 -8.42 1.80 12.58
CA LEU A 103 -7.48 0.68 12.53
C LEU A 103 -6.10 1.06 13.09
N CYS A 104 -5.59 2.25 12.74
CA CYS A 104 -4.38 2.78 13.34
C CYS A 104 -4.51 2.97 14.85
N LYS A 105 -5.61 3.60 15.30
CA LYS A 105 -5.84 3.86 16.73
C LYS A 105 -5.83 2.55 17.52
N ASN A 106 -6.54 1.52 17.04
CA ASN A 106 -6.58 0.21 17.69
C ASN A 106 -5.22 -0.49 17.71
N ALA A 107 -4.43 -0.36 16.65
CA ALA A 107 -3.05 -0.87 16.61
C ALA A 107 -2.16 -0.14 17.63
N SER A 108 -2.17 1.19 17.61
CA SER A 108 -1.33 2.03 18.47
C SER A 108 -1.69 1.91 19.95
N ALA A 109 -2.98 1.83 20.30
CA ALA A 109 -3.45 1.80 21.69
C ALA A 109 -2.90 0.60 22.46
N GLY A 110 -2.87 -0.58 21.84
CA GLY A 110 -2.36 -1.79 22.50
C GLY A 110 -0.83 -1.83 22.61
N CYS A 111 -0.12 -1.20 21.67
CA CYS A 111 1.33 -1.33 21.56
C CYS A 111 2.13 -0.14 22.10
N LEU A 112 1.52 1.04 22.23
CA LEU A 112 2.20 2.27 22.62
C LEU A 112 2.85 2.18 24.01
N THR A 113 2.15 1.63 25.00
CA THR A 113 2.70 1.45 26.35
C THR A 113 3.93 0.55 26.35
N LEU A 114 3.88 -0.54 25.60
CA LEU A 114 5.00 -1.47 25.45
C LEU A 114 6.18 -0.81 24.72
N MET A 115 5.93 -0.06 23.66
CA MET A 115 7.01 0.66 22.96
C MET A 115 7.71 1.64 23.90
N ARG A 116 6.94 2.41 24.69
CA ARG A 116 7.46 3.40 25.63
C ARG A 116 8.27 2.79 26.76
N SER A 117 7.93 1.59 27.23
CA SER A 117 8.72 0.91 28.27
C SER A 117 10.14 0.55 27.80
N PHE A 118 10.37 0.51 26.48
CA PHE A 118 11.68 0.32 25.87
C PHE A 118 12.27 1.61 25.27
N GLY A 119 11.69 2.78 25.58
CA GLY A 119 12.17 4.07 25.11
C GLY A 119 11.82 4.41 23.65
N PHE A 120 10.88 3.68 23.04
CA PHE A 120 10.40 3.96 21.69
C PHE A 120 9.06 4.72 21.71
N GLU A 121 8.90 5.67 20.80
CA GLU A 121 7.63 6.34 20.54
C GLU A 121 6.92 5.77 19.33
N TRP A 122 5.61 6.04 19.21
CA TRP A 122 4.88 5.69 17.98
C TRP A 122 5.46 6.44 16.78
N PRO A 123 5.80 5.76 15.66
CA PRO A 123 6.50 6.37 14.55
C PRO A 123 5.73 7.52 13.91
N LYS A 124 6.43 8.60 13.58
CA LYS A 124 5.84 9.79 12.94
C LYS A 124 5.12 9.45 11.64
N ASP A 125 5.64 8.49 10.89
CA ASP A 125 5.04 8.03 9.64
C ASP A 125 3.75 7.24 9.83
N LEU A 126 3.56 6.64 11.01
CA LEU A 126 2.39 5.85 11.35
C LEU A 126 1.40 6.59 12.24
N ARG A 127 1.57 7.90 12.50
CA ARG A 127 0.60 8.67 13.27
C ARG A 127 -0.80 8.56 12.67
N CYS A 128 -1.78 8.32 13.52
CA CYS A 128 -3.14 8.00 13.08
C CYS A 128 -3.87 9.15 12.37
N ASP A 129 -3.44 10.40 12.56
CA ASP A 129 -3.98 11.55 11.85
C ASP A 129 -3.59 11.60 10.36
N ARG A 130 -2.52 10.89 9.95
CA ARG A 130 -2.14 10.69 8.55
C ARG A 130 -3.09 9.77 7.78
N PHE A 131 -3.97 9.05 8.48
CA PHE A 131 -4.92 8.12 7.89
C PHE A 131 -6.33 8.73 7.88
N PRO A 132 -7.11 8.47 6.81
CA PRO A 132 -8.45 9.03 6.66
C PRO A 132 -9.43 8.43 7.67
N GLU A 133 -10.42 9.23 8.07
CA GLU A 133 -11.63 8.70 8.70
C GLU A 133 -12.57 8.10 7.66
N GLN A 134 -13.36 7.13 8.10
CA GLN A 134 -14.44 6.62 7.29
C GLN A 134 -15.51 7.69 7.17
N SER A 135 -15.95 7.96 5.95
CA SER A 135 -16.99 8.94 5.68
C SER A 135 -17.87 8.46 4.51
N PRO A 136 -19.05 9.06 4.31
CA PRO A 136 -19.91 8.71 3.18
C PRO A 136 -19.21 8.84 1.81
N THR A 137 -18.23 9.73 1.70
CA THR A 137 -17.54 10.07 0.44
C THR A 137 -16.12 9.48 0.32
N SER A 138 -15.55 8.94 1.40
CA SER A 138 -14.22 8.31 1.40
C SER A 138 -14.24 6.97 2.14
N ARG A 139 -14.00 5.89 1.39
CA ARG A 139 -13.92 4.52 1.91
C ARG A 139 -12.46 4.11 2.10
N CYS A 140 -11.99 4.11 3.33
CA CYS A 140 -10.72 3.51 3.76
C CYS A 140 -10.89 2.01 4.07
N ILE A 141 -9.83 1.33 4.52
CA ILE A 141 -9.88 -0.09 4.95
C ILE A 141 -10.12 -0.13 6.46
N PRO A 142 -11.34 -0.47 6.91
CA PRO A 142 -11.66 -0.46 8.33
C PRO A 142 -11.26 -1.78 9.01
N PRO A 143 -11.20 -1.84 10.37
CA PRO A 143 -10.79 -3.04 11.11
C PRO A 143 -11.55 -4.31 10.76
N GLU A 144 -12.85 -4.20 10.48
CA GLU A 144 -13.76 -5.32 10.20
C GLU A 144 -13.38 -6.05 8.89
N SER A 145 -12.58 -5.42 8.03
CA SER A 145 -12.06 -6.05 6.80
C SER A 145 -11.14 -7.25 7.08
N PHE A 146 -10.67 -7.39 8.33
CA PHE A 146 -9.75 -8.45 8.74
C PHE A 146 -10.41 -9.54 9.59
N GLY A 147 -11.74 -9.47 9.81
CA GLY A 147 -12.47 -10.47 10.60
C GLY A 147 -12.05 -10.50 12.07
N LEU A 148 -11.60 -9.36 12.60
CA LEU A 148 -11.21 -9.13 13.99
C LEU A 148 -12.30 -8.38 14.75
#